data_AF-A0A6A5EBG1-F1
#
_entry.id   AF-A0A6A5EBG1-F1
#
_cell.length_a   1.000
_cell.length_b   1.000
_cell.length_c   1.000
_cell.angle_alpha   90.00
_cell.angle_beta   90.00
_cell.angle_gamma   90.00
#
_symmetry.space_group_name_H-M   'P 1'
#
loop_
_entity.id
_entity.type
_entity.pdbx_description
1 polymer ?
#
loop_
_entity_poly.entity_id
_entity_poly.type
_entity_poly.pdbx_seq_one_letter_code
_entity_poly.pdbx_strand_id
1 'polypeptide(L)'
;MGGKTAEVFNTLEDLREEEFKKFKWFLTNSEHVKNTPIPVSRLENADRIKTYDLMMQYFTATGAVEVSKQILKDIPRNDLVERLTAIPGTTGQ
;
A
#
# COMPACT_ATOMS: atom_id res chain seq x y z
N MET A 1 -9.71 4.08 15.95
CA MET A 1 -8.47 3.62 15.29
C MET A 1 -8.83 3.20 13.88
N GLY A 2 -8.30 3.84 12.83
CA GLY A 2 -8.64 3.44 11.43
C GLY A 2 -8.28 4.45 10.34
N GLY A 3 -8.03 5.73 10.67
CA GLY A 3 -7.90 6.79 9.67
C GLY A 3 -6.78 6.59 8.63
N LYS A 4 -5.59 6.10 9.03
CA LYS A 4 -4.45 5.95 8.10
C LYS A 4 -4.46 4.64 7.30
N THR A 5 -5.07 3.59 7.83
CA THR A 5 -5.15 2.30 7.12
C THR A 5 -6.28 2.29 6.11
N ALA A 6 -7.37 3.01 6.34
CA ALA A 6 -8.43 3.19 5.34
C ALA A 6 -7.92 3.90 4.07
N GLU A 7 -6.99 4.85 4.23
CA GLU A 7 -6.43 5.61 3.12
C GLU A 7 -5.53 4.76 2.21
N VAL A 8 -4.93 3.69 2.73
CA VAL A 8 -4.24 2.71 1.89
C VAL A 8 -5.24 2.04 0.94
N PHE A 9 -6.41 1.63 1.45
CA PHE A 9 -7.44 1.03 0.61
C PHE A 9 -7.94 2.01 -0.46
N ASN A 10 -8.31 3.24 -0.07
CA ASN A 10 -8.73 4.28 -1.01
C ASN A 10 -7.67 4.55 -2.10
N THR A 11 -6.39 4.49 -1.73
CA THR A 11 -5.28 4.61 -2.68
C THR A 11 -5.28 3.47 -3.69
N LEU A 12 -5.49 2.22 -3.26
CA LEU A 12 -5.59 1.08 -4.18
C LEU A 12 -6.78 1.23 -5.15
N GLU A 13 -7.89 1.83 -4.70
CA GLU A 13 -9.05 2.13 -5.55
C GLU A 13 -8.76 3.14 -6.66
N ASP A 14 -7.97 4.17 -6.35
CA ASP A 14 -7.59 5.23 -7.32
C ASP A 14 -6.48 4.82 -8.29
N LEU A 15 -5.85 3.66 -8.09
CA LEU A 15 -4.92 3.10 -9.06
C LEU A 15 -5.67 2.54 -10.26
N ARG A 16 -5.23 2.92 -11.46
CA ARG A 16 -5.65 2.26 -12.71
C ARG A 16 -5.19 0.81 -12.71
N GLU A 17 -5.78 -0.01 -13.57
CA GLU A 17 -5.48 -1.45 -13.58
C GLU A 17 -3.99 -1.76 -13.81
N GLU A 18 -3.33 -1.04 -14.70
CA GLU A 18 -1.89 -1.19 -14.96
C GLU A 18 -1.03 -0.76 -13.76
N GLU A 19 -1.41 0.33 -13.09
CA GLU A 19 -0.76 0.84 -11.89
C GLU A 19 -0.91 -0.15 -10.74
N PHE A 20 -2.11 -0.71 -10.57
CA PHE A 20 -2.40 -1.72 -9.57
C PHE A 20 -1.64 -3.03 -9.82
N LYS A 21 -1.52 -3.46 -11.08
CA LYS A 21 -0.68 -4.62 -11.45
C LYS A 21 0.79 -4.41 -11.04
N LYS A 22 1.35 -3.24 -11.33
CA LYS A 22 2.71 -2.87 -10.90
C LYS A 22 2.81 -2.82 -9.37
N PHE A 23 1.83 -2.24 -8.71
CA PHE A 23 1.78 -2.18 -7.24
C PHE A 23 1.86 -3.58 -6.61
N LYS A 24 1.03 -4.52 -7.09
CA LYS A 24 1.10 -5.92 -6.66
C LYS A 24 2.45 -6.56 -6.92
N TRP A 25 3.07 -6.29 -8.07
CA TRP A 25 4.40 -6.82 -8.38
C TRP A 25 5.46 -6.32 -7.37
N PHE A 26 5.45 -5.03 -7.01
CA PHE A 26 6.39 -4.50 -6.03
C PHE A 26 6.19 -5.06 -4.61
N LEU A 27 4.96 -5.41 -4.21
CA LEU A 27 4.71 -6.08 -2.93
C LEU A 27 5.37 -7.46 -2.82
N THR A 28 5.70 -8.08 -3.95
CA THR A 28 6.41 -9.37 -4.02
C THR A 28 7.93 -9.21 -4.00
N ASN A 29 8.43 -7.98 -4.18
CA ASN A 29 9.84 -7.71 -4.33
C ASN A 29 10.47 -7.33 -2.97
N SER A 30 11.41 -8.17 -2.51
CA SER A 30 12.11 -7.99 -1.23
C SER A 30 12.92 -6.71 -1.14
N GLU A 31 13.35 -6.13 -2.26
CA GLU A 31 14.09 -4.85 -2.26
C GLU A 31 13.20 -3.67 -1.87
N HIS A 32 11.90 -3.78 -2.13
CA HIS A 32 10.92 -2.71 -1.87
C HIS A 32 10.20 -2.91 -0.53
N VAL A 33 10.24 -4.12 0.01
CA VAL A 33 9.53 -4.49 1.23
C VAL A 33 10.55 -4.91 2.29
N LYS A 34 10.87 -4.01 3.23
CA LYS A 34 11.90 -4.20 4.27
C LYS A 34 11.67 -5.38 5.23
N ASN A 35 10.47 -5.92 5.29
CA ASN A 35 10.11 -7.00 6.22
C ASN A 35 10.00 -8.33 5.49
N THR A 36 8.83 -8.60 4.91
CA THR A 36 8.52 -9.89 4.29
C THR A 36 7.72 -9.63 3.03
N PRO A 37 8.25 -9.95 1.84
CA PRO A 37 7.49 -9.82 0.60
C PRO A 37 6.28 -10.75 0.64
N ILE A 38 5.17 -10.30 0.06
CA ILE A 38 3.97 -11.12 -0.06
C ILE A 38 4.18 -12.10 -1.23
N PRO A 39 3.89 -13.40 -1.06
CA PRO A 39 4.08 -14.37 -2.14
C PRO A 39 3.26 -14.03 -3.39
N VAL A 40 3.87 -14.17 -4.58
CA VAL A 40 3.22 -13.93 -5.88
C VAL A 40 1.89 -14.68 -5.99
N SER A 41 1.86 -15.95 -5.55
CA SER A 41 0.66 -16.80 -5.58
C SER A 41 -0.52 -16.26 -4.77
N ARG A 42 -0.27 -15.41 -3.76
CA ARG A 42 -1.33 -14.74 -2.99
C ARG A 42 -1.87 -13.51 -3.71
N LEU A 43 -1.05 -12.87 -4.55
CA LEU A 43 -1.36 -11.60 -5.21
C LEU A 43 -1.81 -11.72 -6.66
N GLU A 44 -1.48 -12.81 -7.36
CA GLU A 44 -1.78 -13.03 -8.78
C GLU A 44 -3.25 -12.72 -9.11
N ASN A 45 -4.18 -13.32 -8.36
CA ASN A 45 -5.63 -13.14 -8.49
C ASN A 45 -6.25 -12.29 -7.37
N ALA A 46 -5.44 -11.51 -6.64
CA ALA A 46 -5.97 -10.61 -5.62
C ALA A 46 -6.57 -9.35 -6.26
N ASP A 47 -7.82 -9.06 -5.89
CA ASP A 47 -8.45 -7.76 -6.09
C ASP A 47 -7.96 -6.74 -5.05
N ARG A 48 -8.45 -5.51 -5.12
CA ARG A 48 -8.02 -4.41 -4.23
C ARG A 48 -8.28 -4.70 -2.75
N ILE A 49 -9.42 -5.32 -2.44
CA ILE A 49 -9.81 -5.68 -1.07
C ILE A 49 -8.87 -6.75 -0.54
N LYS A 50 -8.67 -7.82 -1.31
CA LYS A 50 -7.78 -8.92 -0.93
C LYS A 50 -6.33 -8.47 -0.83
N THR A 51 -5.87 -7.59 -1.72
CA THR A 51 -4.53 -6.99 -1.62
C THR A 51 -4.39 -6.17 -0.35
N TYR A 52 -5.39 -5.34 -0.01
CA TYR A 52 -5.40 -4.59 1.24
C TYR A 52 -5.32 -5.50 2.48
N ASP A 53 -6.15 -6.54 2.54
CA ASP A 53 -6.13 -7.50 3.64
C ASP A 53 -4.78 -8.20 3.76
N LEU A 54 -4.19 -8.63 2.64
CA LEU A 54 -2.85 -9.22 2.63
C LEU A 54 -1.79 -8.23 3.15
N MET A 55 -1.90 -6.95 2.81
CA MET A 55 -0.99 -5.93 3.36
C MET A 55 -1.17 -5.75 4.87
N MET A 56 -2.39 -5.81 5.40
CA MET A 56 -2.64 -5.74 6.85
C MET A 56 -2.22 -7.02 7.59
N GLN A 57 -2.17 -8.16 6.90
CA GLN A 57 -1.69 -9.43 7.47
C GLN A 57 -0.17 -9.52 7.51
N TYR A 58 0.52 -9.03 6.48
CA TYR A 58 1.97 -9.13 6.34
C TYR A 58 2.73 -7.93 6.91
N PHE A 59 2.07 -6.76 7.01
CA PHE A 59 2.68 -5.55 7.52
C PHE A 59 1.90 -5.00 8.70
N THR A 60 2.59 -4.31 9.60
CA THR A 60 1.92 -3.47 10.59
C THR A 60 1.16 -2.35 9.86
N ALA A 61 0.14 -1.76 10.50
CA ALA A 61 -0.58 -0.62 9.95
C ALA A 61 0.35 0.49 9.43
N THR A 62 1.38 0.83 10.21
CA THR A 62 2.41 1.81 9.80
C THR A 62 3.26 1.27 8.66
N GLY A 63 3.68 0.01 8.72
CA GLY A 63 4.48 -0.62 7.65
C GLY A 63 3.75 -0.64 6.30
N ALA A 64 2.45 -0.93 6.29
CA ALA A 64 1.65 -0.93 5.07
C ALA A 64 1.55 0.48 4.46
N VAL A 65 1.40 1.52 5.28
CA VAL A 65 1.41 2.92 4.81
C VAL A 65 2.75 3.29 4.20
N GLU A 66 3.87 2.96 4.86
CA GLU A 66 5.21 3.28 4.36
C GLU A 66 5.57 2.51 3.09
N VAL A 67 5.26 1.21 3.02
CA VAL A 67 5.41 0.41 1.81
C VAL A 67 4.56 0.97 0.67
N SER A 68 3.30 1.34 0.94
CA SER A 68 2.43 1.95 -0.08
C SER A 68 3.04 3.25 -0.63
N LYS A 69 3.52 4.15 0.24
CA LYS A 69 4.17 5.40 -0.19
C LYS A 69 5.41 5.15 -1.03
N GLN A 70 6.23 4.16 -0.68
CA GLN A 70 7.41 3.82 -1.45
C GLN A 70 7.02 3.34 -2.85
N ILE A 71 6.14 2.35 -2.94
CA ILE A 71 5.70 1.78 -4.22
C ILE A 71 5.03 2.85 -5.10
N LEU A 72 4.21 3.74 -4.52
CA LEU A 72 3.55 4.82 -5.27
C LEU A 72 4.54 5.79 -5.92
N LYS A 73 5.70 6.05 -5.29
CA LYS A 73 6.79 6.83 -5.90
C LYS A 73 7.40 6.09 -7.09
N ASP A 74 7.50 4.77 -7.01
CA ASP A 74 8.05 3.91 -8.08
C ASP A 74 7.08 3.75 -9.26
N ILE A 75 5.76 3.90 -9.04
CA ILE A 75 4.71 3.91 -10.09
C ILE A 75 4.23 5.33 -10.48
N PRO A 76 5.14 6.32 -10.46
CA PRO A 76 4.91 7.78 -10.46
C PRO A 76 3.57 8.38 -9.97
N ARG A 77 2.88 7.79 -8.98
CA ARG A 77 1.64 8.33 -8.38
C ARG A 77 1.92 9.19 -7.15
N ASN A 78 2.71 10.25 -7.35
CA ASN A 78 3.09 11.19 -6.28
C ASN A 78 1.89 11.94 -5.69
N ASP A 79 0.83 12.14 -6.47
CA ASP A 79 -0.45 12.69 -6.01
C ASP A 79 -1.05 11.87 -4.85
N LEU A 80 -0.98 10.54 -4.95
CA LEU A 80 -1.47 9.63 -3.91
C LEU A 80 -0.52 9.55 -2.72
N VAL A 81 0.79 9.75 -2.94
CA VAL A 81 1.79 9.84 -1.85
C VAL A 81 1.51 11.06 -0.98
N GLU A 82 1.20 12.20 -1.59
CA GLU A 82 0.84 13.42 -0.87
C GLU A 82 -0.42 13.21 -0.04
N ARG A 83 -1.45 12.55 -0.58
CA ARG A 83 -2.67 12.21 0.19
C ARG A 83 -2.37 11.34 1.42
N LEU A 84 -1.56 10.30 1.27
CA LEU A 84 -1.16 9.43 2.38
C LEU A 84 -0.28 10.16 3.43
N THR A 85 0.40 11.23 3.03
CA THR A 85 1.28 12.03 3.89
C THR A 85 0.54 13.18 4.57
N ALA A 86 -0.45 13.76 3.88
CA ALA A 86 -1.24 14.90 4.30
C ALA A 86 -2.17 14.61 5.48
N ILE A 87 -2.30 13.34 5.90
CA ILE A 87 -3.00 12.97 7.15
C ILE A 87 -2.07 13.34 8.31
N PRO A 88 -2.29 14.48 9.00
CA PRO A 88 -1.51 14.83 10.17
C PRO A 88 -1.75 13.70 11.17
N GLY A 89 -0.69 13.25 11.84
CA GLY A 89 -0.90 12.47 13.06
C GLY A 89 -1.89 13.24 13.94
N THR A 90 -2.84 12.53 14.54
CA THR A 90 -3.50 13.02 15.75
C THR A 90 -2.39 13.27 16.78
N THR A 91 -1.82 14.47 16.72
CA THR A 91 -1.05 15.07 17.79
C THR A 91 -2.03 15.95 18.54
N GLY A 92 -2.29 15.59 19.78
CA GLY A 92 -3.18 16.25 20.71
C GLY A 92 -3.85 15.18 21.55
N GLN A 93 -3.78 15.20 22.88
CA GLN A 93 -3.19 16.11 23.85
C GLN A 93 -3.00 15.28 25.13
#